data_AF-A0A139XFJ4-F1
#
_entry.id   AF-A0A139XFJ4-F1
#
_cell.length_a   1.000
_cell.length_b   1.000
_cell.length_c   1.000
_cell.angle_alpha   90.00
_cell.angle_beta   90.00
_cell.angle_gamma   90.00
#
_symmetry.space_group_name_H-M   'P 1'
#
loop_
_entity.id
_entity.type
_entity.pdbx_description
1 polymer ?
#
loop_
_entity_poly.entity_id
_entity_poly.type
_entity_poly.pdbx_seq_one_letter_code
_entity_poly.pdbx_strand_id
1 'polypeptide(L)'
;MHSCSTEQTEARLADAVTEITARALASKKPIVIEKLDFSEKKKLFLTGRKYNRMLSGFAYAKFFELLKARCLKLGIKVIEVSAKYSSQIGVVKYMRGYGMGSDSAAALVLARRGMAIYYEKMPARYALQISVHSETRASRLCTLAEIQ
;
A
#
# COMPACT_ATOMS: atom_id res chain seq x y z
N MET A 1 9.82 8.77 -8.61
CA MET A 1 10.64 9.37 -7.53
C MET A 1 12.11 8.99 -7.68
N HIS A 2 12.75 9.26 -8.83
CA HIS A 2 14.14 8.80 -9.09
C HIS A 2 15.12 9.93 -9.40
N SER A 3 14.66 11.18 -9.31
CA SER A 3 15.40 12.41 -9.65
C SER A 3 15.38 13.46 -8.54
N CYS A 4 14.94 13.11 -7.32
CA CYS A 4 14.84 14.05 -6.22
C CYS A 4 15.95 13.82 -5.20
N SER A 5 16.51 14.90 -4.66
CA SER A 5 17.50 14.82 -3.59
C SER A 5 16.88 14.19 -2.32
N THR A 6 17.73 13.76 -1.39
CA THR A 6 17.29 13.24 -0.09
C THR A 6 16.42 14.27 0.63
N GLU A 7 16.85 15.53 0.67
CA GLU A 7 16.11 16.66 1.27
C GLU A 7 14.75 16.87 0.61
N GLN A 8 14.68 16.85 -0.73
CA GLN A 8 13.42 16.97 -1.46
C GLN A 8 12.47 15.79 -1.22
N THR A 9 13.01 14.62 -0.88
CA THR A 9 12.20 13.45 -0.53
C THR A 9 11.67 13.61 0.88
N GLU A 10 12.50 14.03 1.83
CA GLU A 10 12.12 14.30 3.22
C GLU A 10 11.05 15.38 3.33
N ALA A 11 11.19 16.49 2.59
CA ALA A 11 10.18 17.54 2.53
C ALA A 11 8.82 17.00 2.07
N ARG A 12 8.79 16.22 0.97
CA ARG A 12 7.55 15.60 0.48
C ARG A 12 6.95 14.61 1.45
N LEU A 13 7.77 13.86 2.19
CA LEU A 13 7.29 12.96 3.24
C LEU A 13 6.67 13.75 4.39
N ALA A 14 7.30 14.86 4.81
CA ALA A 14 6.79 15.73 5.86
C ALA A 14 5.45 16.39 5.46
N ASP A 15 5.32 16.82 4.22
CA ASP A 15 4.07 17.37 3.68
C ASP A 15 2.95 16.32 3.69
N ALA A 16 3.23 15.12 3.20
CA ALA A 16 2.26 14.02 3.21
C ALA A 16 1.83 13.64 4.63
N VAL A 17 2.77 13.55 5.57
CA VAL A 17 2.48 13.27 6.99
C VAL A 17 1.63 14.39 7.60
N THR A 18 1.88 15.64 7.23
CA THR A 18 1.08 16.79 7.66
C THR A 18 -0.36 16.68 7.18
N GLU A 19 -0.57 16.34 5.90
CA GLU A 19 -1.90 16.16 5.34
C GLU A 19 -2.66 15.00 6.02
N ILE A 20 -1.99 13.86 6.21
CA ILE A 20 -2.59 12.67 6.86
C ILE A 20 -3.03 13.00 8.29
N THR A 21 -2.16 13.64 9.07
CA THR A 21 -2.48 13.98 10.46
C THR A 21 -3.57 15.05 10.57
N ALA A 22 -3.61 16.02 9.65
CA ALA A 22 -4.69 17.00 9.60
C ALA A 22 -6.06 16.33 9.35
N ARG A 23 -6.12 15.39 8.40
CA ARG A 23 -7.34 14.60 8.13
C ARG A 23 -7.75 13.74 9.33
N ALA A 24 -6.80 13.14 10.03
CA ALA A 24 -7.06 12.32 11.21
C ALA A 24 -7.62 13.15 12.38
N LEU A 25 -7.09 14.36 12.61
CA LEU A 25 -7.62 15.30 13.61
C LEU A 25 -9.03 15.75 13.27
N ALA A 26 -9.27 16.18 12.03
CA ALA A 26 -10.57 16.65 11.58
C ALA A 26 -11.66 15.57 11.72
N SER A 27 -11.31 14.32 11.42
CA SER A 27 -12.23 13.19 11.53
C SER A 27 -12.29 12.53 12.90
N LYS A 28 -11.40 12.92 13.84
CA LYS A 28 -11.22 12.31 15.17
C LYS A 28 -11.00 10.79 15.11
N LYS A 29 -10.21 10.34 14.14
CA LYS A 29 -9.95 8.91 13.90
C LYS A 29 -8.48 8.54 14.13
N PRO A 30 -8.21 7.31 14.61
CA PRO A 30 -6.84 6.80 14.65
C PRO A 30 -6.31 6.56 13.24
N ILE A 31 -4.98 6.55 13.11
CA ILE A 31 -4.30 6.23 11.85
C ILE A 31 -3.89 4.76 11.89
N VAL A 32 -4.29 4.02 10.86
CA VAL A 32 -3.87 2.63 10.67
C VAL A 32 -2.74 2.58 9.66
N ILE A 33 -1.64 1.93 10.02
CA ILE A 33 -0.49 1.75 9.15
C ILE A 33 -0.11 0.28 9.11
N GLU A 34 0.18 -0.22 7.92
CA GLU A 34 0.70 -1.56 7.79
C GLU A 34 2.15 -1.63 8.27
N LYS A 35 2.54 -2.71 8.94
CA LYS A 35 3.94 -3.00 9.28
C LYS A 35 4.57 -3.76 8.12
N LEU A 36 5.35 -3.06 7.29
CA LEU A 36 6.15 -3.71 6.25
C LEU A 36 7.55 -4.01 6.74
N ASP A 37 7.91 -5.29 6.66
CA ASP A 37 9.28 -5.72 6.80
C ASP A 37 9.86 -6.04 5.41
N PHE A 38 10.85 -5.23 5.00
CA PHE A 38 11.58 -5.41 3.75
C PHE A 38 12.96 -6.03 3.97
N SER A 39 13.35 -6.34 5.20
CA SER A 39 14.68 -6.86 5.52
C SER A 39 14.97 -8.15 4.75
N GLU A 40 14.04 -9.11 4.80
CA GLU A 40 14.14 -10.38 4.09
C GLU A 40 14.12 -10.21 2.56
N LYS A 41 13.32 -9.28 2.04
CA LYS A 41 13.26 -8.99 0.59
C LYS A 41 14.54 -8.33 0.08
N LYS A 42 15.18 -7.49 0.90
CA LYS A 42 16.48 -6.87 0.57
C LYS A 42 17.60 -7.89 0.56
N LYS A 43 17.59 -8.87 1.49
CA LYS A 43 18.56 -9.97 1.53
C LYS A 43 18.47 -10.89 0.32
N LEU A 44 17.26 -11.11 -0.19
CA LEU A 44 17.08 -12.11 -1.25
C LEU A 44 17.74 -11.69 -2.58
N PHE A 45 17.85 -10.41 -2.93
CA PHE A 45 18.38 -9.90 -4.23
C PHE A 45 17.81 -10.55 -5.52
N LEU A 46 16.91 -11.54 -5.44
CA LEU A 46 16.41 -12.38 -6.54
C LEU A 46 15.52 -11.65 -7.54
N THR A 47 15.10 -10.43 -7.23
CA THR A 47 14.07 -9.68 -7.98
C THR A 47 14.61 -8.68 -9.02
N GLY A 48 15.95 -8.60 -9.18
CA GLY A 48 16.61 -7.83 -10.25
C GLY A 48 16.98 -6.37 -9.89
N ARG A 49 17.93 -5.79 -10.64
CA ARG A 49 18.55 -4.47 -10.35
C ARG A 49 17.56 -3.32 -10.17
N LYS A 50 16.55 -3.22 -11.04
CA LYS A 50 15.52 -2.15 -10.98
C LYS A 50 14.69 -2.24 -9.70
N TYR A 51 14.25 -3.43 -9.34
CA TYR A 51 13.45 -3.66 -8.14
C TYR A 51 14.26 -3.43 -6.87
N ASN A 52 15.50 -3.90 -6.83
CA ASN A 52 16.40 -3.69 -5.69
C ASN A 52 16.72 -2.20 -5.49
N ARG A 53 16.90 -1.43 -6.58
CA ARG A 53 17.04 0.03 -6.54
C ARG A 53 15.80 0.70 -5.96
N MET A 54 14.60 0.28 -6.37
CA MET A 54 13.33 0.79 -5.83
C MET A 54 13.19 0.50 -4.33
N LEU A 55 13.48 -0.73 -3.89
CA LEU A 55 13.45 -1.10 -2.47
C LEU A 55 14.48 -0.34 -1.62
N SER A 56 15.64 -0.05 -2.20
CA SER A 56 16.71 0.68 -1.53
C SER A 56 16.37 2.17 -1.38
N GLY A 57 15.67 2.74 -2.36
CA GLY A 57 15.18 4.13 -2.31
C GLY A 57 13.87 4.32 -1.53
N PHE A 58 13.26 3.25 -1.01
CA PHE A 58 11.99 3.35 -0.31
C PHE A 58 12.20 3.83 1.14
N ALA A 59 11.91 5.11 1.38
CA ALA A 59 12.06 5.79 2.65
C ALA A 59 10.95 5.44 3.68
N TYR A 60 10.51 4.18 3.73
CA TYR A 60 9.42 3.73 4.60
C TYR A 60 9.74 3.90 6.08
N ALA A 61 10.96 3.53 6.50
CA ALA A 61 11.40 3.71 7.88
C ALA A 61 11.33 5.19 8.28
N LYS A 62 11.78 6.10 7.41
CA LYS A 62 11.73 7.54 7.64
C LYS A 62 10.31 8.09 7.67
N PHE A 63 9.47 7.71 6.72
CA PHE A 63 8.05 8.07 6.73
C PHE A 63 7.37 7.64 8.04
N PHE A 64 7.65 6.41 8.49
CA PHE A 64 7.08 5.85 9.70
C PHE A 64 7.57 6.56 10.96
N GLU A 65 8.87 6.86 11.06
CA GLU A 65 9.45 7.67 12.13
C GLU A 65 8.79 9.05 12.21
N LEU A 66 8.70 9.76 11.08
CA LEU A 66 8.07 11.09 11.00
C LEU A 66 6.60 11.06 11.40
N LEU A 67 5.85 10.07 10.89
CA LEU A 67 4.44 9.89 11.21
C LEU A 67 4.25 9.64 12.71
N LYS A 68 5.01 8.70 13.31
CA LYS A 68 4.92 8.39 14.74
C LYS A 68 5.25 9.59 15.61
N ALA A 69 6.33 10.31 15.32
CA ALA A 69 6.72 11.50 16.07
C ALA A 69 5.62 12.57 16.04
N ARG A 70 5.04 12.82 14.86
CA ARG A 70 3.96 13.81 14.72
C ARG A 70 2.67 13.37 15.40
N CYS A 71 2.26 12.11 15.24
CA CYS A 71 1.09 11.57 15.90
C CYS A 71 1.21 11.61 17.43
N LEU A 72 2.39 11.31 17.97
CA LEU A 72 2.67 11.41 19.41
C LEU A 72 2.46 12.85 19.90
N LYS A 73 2.99 13.85 19.18
CA LYS A 73 2.81 15.27 19.51
C LYS A 73 1.34 15.71 19.48
N LEU A 74 0.55 15.17 18.55
CA LEU A 74 -0.86 15.52 18.35
C LEU A 74 -1.84 14.66 19.15
N GLY A 75 -1.36 13.68 19.92
CA GLY A 75 -2.22 12.74 20.65
C GLY A 75 -3.02 11.79 19.75
N ILE A 76 -2.58 11.55 18.52
CA ILE A 76 -3.27 10.66 17.57
C ILE A 76 -2.78 9.24 17.77
N LYS A 77 -3.71 8.30 18.02
CA LYS A 77 -3.39 6.88 18.12
C LYS A 77 -3.01 6.31 16.75
N VAL A 78 -1.85 5.65 16.70
CA VAL A 78 -1.38 4.89 15.52
C VAL A 78 -1.55 3.40 15.80
N ILE A 79 -2.16 2.67 14.86
CA ILE A 79 -2.41 1.24 14.95
C ILE A 79 -1.61 0.54 13.86
N GLU A 80 -0.70 -0.34 14.26
CA GLU A 80 0.07 -1.17 13.34
C GLU A 80 -0.69 -2.46 13.02
N VAL A 81 -0.83 -2.78 11.73
CA VAL A 81 -1.51 -3.99 11.27
C VAL A 81 -0.66 -4.78 10.27
N SER A 82 -0.94 -6.07 10.12
CA SER A 82 -0.28 -6.88 9.10
C SER A 82 -0.77 -6.48 7.69
N ALA A 83 0.18 -6.29 6.77
CA ALA A 83 -0.07 -6.08 5.34
C ALA A 83 -0.51 -7.34 4.58
N LYS A 84 -0.51 -8.52 5.23
CA LYS A 84 -0.56 -9.81 4.54
C LYS A 84 -1.79 -9.91 3.61
N TYR A 85 -1.53 -10.11 2.32
CA TYR A 85 -2.53 -10.19 1.25
C TYR A 85 -3.50 -9.00 1.13
N SER A 86 -3.19 -7.82 1.70
CA SER A 86 -4.11 -6.67 1.71
C SER A 86 -4.52 -6.24 0.29
N SER A 87 -3.56 -6.21 -0.64
CA SER A 87 -3.80 -5.85 -2.04
C SER A 87 -4.66 -6.88 -2.76
N GLN A 88 -4.36 -8.18 -2.64
CA GLN A 88 -5.15 -9.23 -3.29
C GLN A 88 -6.57 -9.30 -2.73
N ILE A 89 -6.72 -9.21 -1.40
CA ILE A 89 -8.02 -9.21 -0.74
C ILE A 89 -8.82 -7.97 -1.15
N GLY A 90 -8.17 -6.80 -1.21
CA GLY A 90 -8.78 -5.55 -1.65
C GLY A 90 -9.38 -5.66 -3.05
N VAL A 91 -8.59 -6.18 -3.98
CA VAL A 91 -9.02 -6.40 -5.37
C VAL A 91 -10.23 -7.33 -5.43
N VAL A 92 -10.15 -8.47 -4.76
CA VAL A 92 -11.17 -9.51 -4.86
C VAL A 92 -12.46 -9.13 -4.16
N LYS A 93 -12.38 -8.50 -2.98
CA LYS A 93 -13.56 -8.23 -2.15
C LYS A 93 -14.17 -6.86 -2.42
N TYR A 94 -13.35 -5.84 -2.67
CA TYR A 94 -13.78 -4.45 -2.55
C TYR A 94 -13.79 -3.68 -3.86
N MET A 95 -12.87 -3.95 -4.79
CA MET A 95 -12.81 -3.16 -6.03
C MET A 95 -14.10 -3.23 -6.85
N ARG A 96 -14.56 -4.43 -7.22
CA ARG A 96 -15.77 -4.57 -8.05
C ARG A 96 -17.05 -4.23 -7.28
N GLY A 97 -17.11 -4.61 -5.99
CA GLY A 97 -18.31 -4.41 -5.16
C GLY A 97 -18.56 -2.93 -4.80
N TYR A 98 -17.51 -2.16 -4.56
CA TYR A 98 -17.60 -0.76 -4.14
C TYR A 98 -17.14 0.25 -5.21
N GLY A 99 -16.72 -0.21 -6.39
CA GLY A 99 -16.20 0.68 -7.44
C GLY A 99 -14.90 1.39 -7.07
N MET A 100 -14.09 0.82 -6.17
CA MET A 100 -12.87 1.45 -5.65
C MET A 100 -11.64 1.09 -6.50
N GLY A 101 -10.67 2.01 -6.53
CA GLY A 101 -9.32 1.70 -7.03
C GLY A 101 -8.61 0.67 -6.14
N SER A 102 -7.59 -0.01 -6.69
CA SER A 102 -6.84 -1.05 -5.97
C SER A 102 -6.22 -0.57 -4.66
N ASP A 103 -5.69 0.66 -4.67
CA ASP A 103 -4.99 1.22 -3.52
C ASP A 103 -5.97 1.56 -2.40
N SER A 104 -7.12 2.17 -2.75
CA SER A 104 -8.19 2.46 -1.79
C SER A 104 -8.81 1.18 -1.24
N ALA A 105 -8.96 0.15 -2.07
CA ALA A 105 -9.45 -1.16 -1.66
C ALA A 105 -8.48 -1.85 -0.68
N ALA A 106 -7.17 -1.75 -0.91
CA ALA A 106 -6.15 -2.25 0.01
C ALA A 106 -6.16 -1.46 1.34
N ALA A 107 -6.27 -0.13 1.27
CA ALA A 107 -6.39 0.73 2.43
C ALA A 107 -7.63 0.40 3.28
N LEU A 108 -8.75 0.08 2.64
CA LEU A 108 -9.97 -0.37 3.32
C LEU A 108 -9.74 -1.68 4.08
N VAL A 109 -9.03 -2.65 3.50
CA VAL A 109 -8.67 -3.91 4.19
C VAL A 109 -7.84 -3.61 5.45
N LEU A 110 -6.85 -2.72 5.35
CA LEU A 110 -6.02 -2.33 6.49
C LEU A 110 -6.85 -1.62 7.56
N ALA A 111 -7.68 -0.66 7.18
CA ALA A 111 -8.56 0.06 8.10
C ALA A 111 -9.47 -0.91 8.87
N ARG A 112 -10.10 -1.87 8.17
CA ARG A 112 -10.95 -2.89 8.79
C ARG A 112 -10.19 -3.80 9.75
N ARG A 113 -8.94 -4.17 9.44
CA ARG A 113 -8.05 -4.86 10.37
C ARG A 113 -7.74 -4.03 11.61
N GLY A 114 -7.50 -2.73 11.45
CA GLY A 114 -7.22 -1.81 12.56
C GLY A 114 -8.42 -1.59 13.48
N MET A 115 -9.65 -1.74 12.98
CA MET A 115 -10.86 -1.71 13.79
C MET A 115 -11.11 -3.02 14.56
N ALA A 116 -10.30 -4.07 14.35
CA ALA A 116 -10.44 -5.39 14.97
C ALA A 116 -11.80 -6.09 14.77
N ILE A 117 -12.62 -5.64 13.82
CA ILE A 117 -13.97 -6.19 13.60
C ILE A 117 -13.88 -7.57 12.93
N TYR A 118 -12.95 -7.76 11.98
CA TYR A 118 -12.77 -9.04 11.27
C TYR A 118 -11.34 -9.26 10.76
N TYR A 119 -10.84 -10.50 10.86
CA TYR A 119 -9.70 -10.93 10.05
C TYR A 119 -10.17 -11.19 8.62
N GLU A 120 -9.96 -10.18 7.77
CA GLU A 120 -10.14 -10.25 6.32
C GLU A 120 -9.36 -11.43 5.73
N LYS A 121 -10.07 -12.50 5.35
CA LYS A 121 -9.52 -13.66 4.63
C LYS A 121 -9.90 -13.61 3.15
N MET A 122 -9.05 -14.18 2.31
CA MET A 122 -9.35 -14.43 0.91
C MET A 122 -10.55 -15.41 0.83
N PRO A 123 -11.58 -15.15 0.00
CA PRO A 123 -12.65 -16.12 -0.19
C PRO A 123 -12.10 -17.40 -0.82
N ALA A 124 -12.56 -18.57 -0.37
CA ALA A 124 -12.05 -19.88 -0.79
C ALA A 124 -12.03 -20.06 -2.32
N ARG A 125 -13.05 -19.54 -3.02
CA ARG A 125 -13.16 -19.56 -4.48
C ARG A 125 -11.98 -18.91 -5.21
N TYR A 126 -11.34 -17.90 -4.60
CA TYR A 126 -10.22 -17.17 -5.19
C TYR A 126 -8.86 -17.63 -4.66
N ALA A 127 -8.82 -18.55 -3.68
CA ALA A 127 -7.57 -19.05 -3.12
C ALA A 127 -6.71 -19.81 -4.16
N LEU A 128 -7.35 -20.39 -5.18
CA LEU A 128 -6.71 -21.20 -6.23
C LEU A 128 -6.34 -20.40 -7.49
N GLN A 129 -6.85 -19.19 -7.68
CA GLN A 129 -6.62 -18.39 -8.90
C GLN A 129 -5.35 -17.51 -8.85
N ILE A 130 -4.56 -17.61 -7.77
CA ILE A 130 -3.39 -16.75 -7.51
C ILE A 130 -2.12 -17.32 -8.17
N SER A 131 -2.24 -17.86 -9.38
CA SER A 131 -1.08 -18.05 -10.26
C SER A 131 -0.93 -16.75 -11.05
N VAL A 132 -0.19 -15.82 -10.46
CA VAL A 132 0.10 -14.48 -10.99
C VAL A 132 0.51 -14.57 -12.47
N HIS A 133 -0.40 -14.22 -13.38
CA HIS A 133 0.03 -13.80 -14.71
C HIS A 133 0.64 -12.42 -14.54
N SER A 134 1.98 -12.37 -14.46
CA SER A 134 2.74 -11.15 -14.65
C SER A 134 2.67 -10.78 -16.13
N GLU A 135 1.50 -10.39 -16.62
CA GLU A 135 1.39 -9.88 -17.97
C GLU A 135 1.96 -8.46 -17.99
N THR A 136 3.14 -8.36 -18.61
CA THR A 136 3.70 -7.14 -19.15
C THR A 136 2.61 -6.30 -19.81
N ARG A 137 2.49 -5.02 -19.45
CA ARG A 137 1.67 -4.01 -20.15
C ARG A 137 2.20 -3.71 -21.57
N ALA A 138 2.36 -4.73 -22.40
CA ALA A 138 2.66 -4.62 -23.81
C ALA A 138 1.68 -5.54 -24.56
N SER A 139 1.09 -5.03 -25.64
CA SER A 139 0.10 -5.67 -26.53
C SER A 139 -1.36 -5.78 -26.04
N ARG A 140 -2.07 -4.64 -26.04
CA ARG A 140 -3.49 -4.59 -26.45
C ARG A 140 -3.64 -3.65 -27.64
N LEU A 141 -2.99 -4.02 -28.74
CA LEU A 141 -3.27 -3.50 -30.09
C LEU A 141 -3.14 -4.65 -31.07
N CYS A 142 -3.99 -5.67 -30.90
CA CYS A 142 -4.31 -6.63 -31.95
C CYS A 142 -5.65 -7.25 -31.58
N THR A 143 -6.53 -7.41 -32.58
CA THR A 143 -7.91 -7.91 -32.56
C THR A 143 -9.03 -6.89 -32.30
N LEU A 144 -9.16 -5.94 -33.24
CA LEU A 144 -10.46 -5.60 -33.81
C LEU A 144 -10.34 -5.71 -35.34
N ALA A 145 -10.37 -6.94 -35.84
CA ALA A 145 -10.84 -7.26 -37.18
C ALA A 145 -12.03 -8.21 -37.02
N GLU A 146 -13.03 -8.03 -37.87
CA GLU A 146 -14.28 -8.81 -38.00
C GLU A 146 -15.49 -8.37 -37.16
N ILE A 147 -16.11 -7.24 -37.56
CA ILE A 147 -17.57 -7.14 -37.76
C ILE A 147 -17.79 -6.20 -38.98
N GLN A 148 -18.52 -6.72 -39.97
CA GLN A 148 -18.88 -6.22 -41.31
C GLN A 148 -17.91 -6.55 -42.45
#